data_AF-A0A967SHI1-F1
#
_entry.id   AF-A0A967SHI1-F1
#
_cell.length_a   1.000
_cell.length_b   1.000
_cell.length_c   1.000
_cell.angle_alpha   90.00
_cell.angle_beta   90.00
_cell.angle_gamma   90.00
#
_symmetry.space_group_name_H-M   'P 1'
#
loop_
_entity.id
_entity.type
_entity.pdbx_description
1 polymer ?
#
loop_
_entity_poly.entity_id
_entity_poly.type
_entity_poly.pdbx_seq_one_letter_code
_entity_poly.pdbx_strand_id
1 'polypeptide(L)'
;ADRGVLGRTVRIDGDPAVVVGVMPPGFTVPMPPGSGIPSTLDAWTPIRFDLALFRRTQRLEDQDSENSGLVVARLARDASPEVAAGELEVVSGLIRERSAAHDDAGYRLVL
;
A
#
# COMPACT_ATOMS: atom_id res chain seq x y z
N ALA A 1 -7.81 -7.69 -23.08
CA ALA A 1 -8.73 -7.63 -21.94
C ALA A 1 -9.95 -8.46 -22.31
N ASP A 2 -10.16 -9.57 -21.61
CA ASP A 2 -11.33 -10.42 -21.81
C ASP A 2 -12.48 -9.89 -20.95
N ARG A 3 -13.55 -9.36 -21.56
CA ARG A 3 -14.72 -8.89 -20.80
C ARG A 3 -15.69 -10.03 -20.45
N GLY A 4 -15.55 -11.20 -21.05
CA GLY A 4 -16.39 -12.37 -20.80
C GLY A 4 -16.17 -12.99 -19.42
N VAL A 5 -15.10 -12.62 -18.70
CA VAL A 5 -14.86 -13.07 -17.33
C VAL A 5 -15.64 -12.30 -16.27
N LEU A 6 -16.28 -11.18 -16.62
CA LEU A 6 -17.07 -10.40 -15.66
C LEU A 6 -18.18 -11.25 -15.03
N GLY A 7 -18.33 -11.16 -13.72
CA GLY A 7 -19.29 -11.94 -12.93
C GLY A 7 -18.87 -13.39 -12.66
N ARG A 8 -17.76 -13.87 -13.22
CA ARG A 8 -17.24 -15.21 -12.90
C ARG A 8 -16.51 -15.22 -11.56
N THR A 9 -16.59 -16.36 -10.88
CA THR A 9 -15.84 -16.63 -9.65
C THR A 9 -14.47 -17.19 -9.98
N VAL A 10 -13.44 -16.62 -9.37
CA VAL A 10 -12.06 -17.10 -9.34
C VAL A 10 -11.66 -17.40 -7.89
N ARG A 11 -10.53 -18.07 -7.67
CA ARG A 11 -9.97 -18.26 -6.32
C ARG A 11 -8.75 -17.37 -6.15
N ILE A 12 -8.70 -16.60 -5.07
CA ILE A 12 -7.56 -15.78 -4.64
C ILE A 12 -7.19 -16.27 -3.25
N ASP A 13 -5.97 -16.77 -3.08
CA ASP A 13 -5.49 -17.36 -1.81
C ASP A 13 -6.41 -18.46 -1.25
N GLY A 14 -7.06 -19.19 -2.15
CA GLY A 14 -8.03 -20.23 -1.81
C GLY A 14 -9.46 -19.74 -1.62
N ASP A 15 -9.68 -18.44 -1.45
CA ASP A 15 -11.00 -17.86 -1.22
C ASP A 15 -11.72 -17.48 -2.53
N PRO A 16 -13.05 -17.67 -2.63
CA PRO A 16 -13.81 -17.29 -3.80
C PRO A 16 -13.91 -15.76 -3.93
N ALA A 17 -13.58 -15.24 -5.12
CA ALA A 17 -13.71 -13.83 -5.48
C ALA A 17 -14.44 -13.68 -6.83
N VAL A 18 -15.31 -12.68 -6.94
CA VAL A 18 -16.04 -12.38 -8.20
C VAL A 18 -15.30 -11.32 -8.98
N VAL A 19 -15.10 -11.55 -10.28
CA VAL A 19 -14.49 -10.57 -11.18
C VAL A 19 -15.48 -9.45 -11.48
N VAL A 20 -15.23 -8.25 -10.97
CA VAL A 20 -16.11 -7.07 -11.15
C VAL A 20 -15.63 -6.08 -12.23
N GLY A 21 -14.39 -6.23 -12.68
CA GLY A 21 -13.77 -5.33 -13.65
C GLY A 21 -12.56 -5.98 -14.29
N VAL A 22 -12.18 -5.48 -15.48
CA VAL A 22 -10.98 -5.91 -16.21
C VAL A 22 -10.29 -4.67 -16.72
N MET A 23 -9.01 -4.51 -16.38
CA MET A 23 -8.19 -3.40 -16.85
C MET A 23 -7.98 -3.49 -18.37
N PRO A 24 -7.88 -2.36 -19.08
CA PRO A 24 -7.63 -2.38 -20.52
C PRO A 24 -6.29 -3.05 -20.84
N PRO A 25 -6.11 -3.57 -22.08
CA PRO A 25 -4.83 -4.12 -22.51
C PRO A 25 -3.72 -3.08 -22.34
N GLY A 26 -2.57 -3.51 -21.83
CA GLY A 26 -1.41 -2.63 -21.65
C GLY A 26 -1.54 -1.62 -20.50
N PHE A 27 -2.55 -1.74 -19.64
CA PHE A 27 -2.59 -0.96 -18.42
C PHE A 27 -1.34 -1.21 -17.57
N THR A 28 -0.69 -0.15 -17.15
CA THR A 28 0.43 -0.17 -16.19
C THR A 28 0.04 0.61 -14.95
N VAL A 29 0.49 0.14 -13.79
CA VAL A 29 0.25 0.87 -12.54
C VAL A 29 1.12 2.12 -12.53
N PRO A 30 0.55 3.33 -12.37
CA PRO A 30 1.32 4.57 -12.38
C PRO A 30 1.98 4.80 -11.02
N MET A 31 2.91 3.93 -10.64
CA MET A 31 3.69 4.08 -9.41
C MET A 31 5.00 4.83 -9.68
N PRO A 32 5.51 5.61 -8.71
CA PRO A 32 6.84 6.22 -8.81
C PRO A 32 7.93 5.16 -9.03
N PRO A 33 8.99 5.48 -9.79
CA PRO A 33 10.15 4.61 -9.94
C PRO A 33 10.75 4.25 -8.57
N GLY A 34 11.19 2.99 -8.42
CA GLY A 34 11.80 2.52 -7.17
C GLY A 34 10.81 2.32 -6.01
N SER A 35 9.50 2.33 -6.27
CA SER A 35 8.46 2.02 -5.27
C SER A 35 8.42 0.55 -4.83
N GLY A 36 9.12 -0.34 -5.53
CA GLY A 36 9.09 -1.78 -5.28
C GLY A 36 7.80 -2.47 -5.75
N ILE A 37 6.81 -1.72 -6.25
CA ILE A 37 5.57 -2.28 -6.80
C ILE A 37 5.79 -2.67 -8.26
N PRO A 38 5.44 -3.92 -8.66
CA PRO A 38 5.45 -4.32 -10.06
C PRO A 38 4.57 -3.39 -10.92
N SER A 39 5.09 -2.96 -12.07
CA SER A 39 4.33 -2.16 -13.03
C SER A 39 3.19 -2.94 -13.70
N THR A 40 3.26 -4.27 -13.64
CA THR A 40 2.25 -5.22 -14.13
C THR A 40 1.72 -6.06 -12.97
N LEU A 41 0.41 -6.14 -12.84
CA LEU A 41 -0.29 -6.92 -11.82
C LEU A 41 -1.39 -7.76 -12.47
N ASP A 42 -1.64 -8.95 -11.94
CA ASP A 42 -2.67 -9.85 -12.45
C ASP A 42 -4.07 -9.50 -11.94
N ALA A 43 -4.17 -9.04 -10.69
CA ALA A 43 -5.44 -8.70 -10.05
C ALA A 43 -5.28 -7.61 -8.99
N TRP A 44 -6.38 -6.88 -8.76
CA TRP A 44 -6.55 -5.99 -7.62
C TRP A 44 -7.68 -6.50 -6.75
N THR A 45 -7.43 -6.63 -5.46
CA THR A 45 -8.46 -6.93 -4.47
C THR A 45 -8.60 -5.78 -3.48
N PRO A 46 -9.80 -5.54 -2.95
CA PRO A 46 -9.94 -4.62 -1.84
C PRO A 46 -9.15 -5.13 -0.64
N ILE A 47 -8.57 -4.22 0.14
CA ILE A 47 -8.05 -4.55 1.46
C ILE A 47 -9.23 -5.01 2.32
N ARG A 48 -9.22 -6.27 2.75
CA ARG A 48 -10.28 -6.93 3.53
C ARG A 48 -9.78 -7.59 4.82
N PHE A 49 -8.52 -7.37 5.16
CA PHE A 49 -7.94 -7.90 6.38
C PHE A 49 -8.47 -7.12 7.59
N ASP A 50 -8.69 -7.81 8.70
CA ASP A 50 -8.89 -7.13 9.98
C ASP A 50 -7.58 -6.43 10.33
N LEU A 51 -7.64 -5.10 10.51
CA LEU A 51 -6.45 -4.31 10.89
C LEU A 51 -5.87 -4.76 12.23
N ALA A 52 -6.66 -5.45 13.06
CA ALA A 52 -6.16 -6.10 14.27
C ALA A 52 -5.11 -7.18 13.99
N LEU A 53 -5.10 -7.80 12.80
CA LEU A 53 -4.06 -8.77 12.39
C LEU A 53 -2.69 -8.11 12.24
N PHE A 54 -2.65 -6.80 11.96
CA PHE A 54 -1.43 -6.01 11.93
C PHE A 54 -1.08 -5.39 13.30
N ARG A 55 -1.80 -5.75 14.39
CA ARG A 55 -1.39 -5.35 15.73
C ARG A 55 -0.09 -6.06 16.08
N ARG A 56 0.99 -5.30 16.04
CA ARG A 56 2.32 -5.68 16.53
C ARG A 56 2.24 -6.04 18.02
N THR A 57 2.07 -7.32 18.35
CA THR A 57 2.30 -7.83 19.69
C THR A 57 3.78 -8.13 19.85
N GLN A 58 4.55 -7.10 20.21
CA GLN A 58 6.01 -7.13 20.44
C GLN A 58 6.85 -7.39 19.18
N ARG A 59 8.13 -6.95 19.23
CA ARG A 59 9.14 -6.98 18.16
C ARG A 59 9.36 -8.41 17.62
N LEU A 60 8.49 -8.87 16.74
CA LEU A 60 8.67 -10.10 15.98
C LEU A 60 9.24 -9.70 14.63
N GLU A 61 10.51 -10.06 14.41
CA GLU A 61 11.33 -9.66 13.24
C GLU A 61 10.63 -9.95 11.89
N ASP A 62 9.80 -11.00 11.81
CA ASP A 62 9.06 -11.38 10.60
C ASP A 62 7.92 -10.42 10.22
N GLN A 63 7.42 -9.59 11.14
CA GLN A 63 6.37 -8.61 10.82
C GLN A 63 6.93 -7.27 10.32
N ASP A 64 8.22 -7.03 10.49
CA ASP A 64 8.84 -5.71 10.29
C ASP A 64 9.40 -5.51 8.87
N SER A 65 9.77 -6.58 8.16
CA SER A 65 10.39 -6.51 6.84
C SER A 65 9.45 -6.77 5.65
N GLU A 66 8.34 -7.50 5.83
CA GLU A 66 7.57 -8.04 4.70
C GLU A 66 6.16 -7.44 4.48
N ASN A 67 5.64 -6.63 5.41
CA ASN A 67 4.22 -6.18 5.39
C ASN A 67 3.99 -4.66 5.28
N SER A 68 5.03 -3.87 5.06
CA SER A 68 4.91 -2.42 4.92
C SER A 68 4.49 -2.04 3.50
N GLY A 69 3.22 -2.26 3.17
CA GLY A 69 2.64 -1.80 1.91
C GLY A 69 2.95 -0.31 1.62
N LEU A 70 2.94 0.07 0.35
CA LEU A 70 3.20 1.46 -0.05
C LEU A 70 2.00 2.35 0.27
N VAL A 71 2.25 3.47 0.95
CA VAL A 71 1.27 4.55 1.09
C VAL A 71 1.54 5.61 0.03
N VAL A 72 0.56 5.85 -0.84
CA VAL A 72 0.61 6.91 -1.86
C VAL A 72 -0.35 8.02 -1.43
N ALA A 73 0.17 9.24 -1.31
CA ALA A 73 -0.61 10.43 -0.99
C ALA A 73 -0.63 11.39 -2.19
N ARG A 74 -1.72 12.13 -2.33
CA ARG A 74 -1.83 13.25 -3.27
C ARG A 74 -1.76 14.55 -2.50
N LEU A 75 -0.79 15.40 -2.83
CA LEU A 75 -0.68 16.74 -2.26
C LEU A 75 -1.89 17.61 -2.65
N ALA A 76 -2.26 18.54 -1.78
CA ALA A 76 -3.17 19.62 -2.13
C ALA A 76 -2.57 20.45 -3.27
N ARG A 77 -3.41 21.12 -4.07
CA ARG A 77 -2.96 21.83 -5.29
C ARG A 77 -1.95 22.95 -5.00
N ASP A 78 -2.03 23.54 -3.82
CA ASP A 78 -1.24 24.66 -3.33
C ASP A 78 -0.20 24.24 -2.27
N ALA A 79 -0.10 22.94 -1.98
CA ALA A 79 0.91 22.43 -1.05
C ALA A 79 2.30 22.41 -1.72
N SER A 80 3.31 22.85 -0.97
CA SER A 80 4.73 22.69 -1.36
C SER A 80 5.22 21.29 -0.97
N PRO A 81 5.96 20.58 -1.85
CA PRO A 81 6.59 19.31 -1.52
C PRO A 81 7.53 19.40 -0.30
N GLU A 82 8.23 20.53 -0.14
CA GLU A 82 9.12 20.79 0.99
C GLU A 82 8.34 20.90 2.30
N VAL A 83 7.22 21.63 2.29
CA VAL A 83 6.31 21.73 3.46
C VAL A 83 5.76 20.35 3.80
N ALA A 84 5.28 19.61 2.80
CA ALA A 84 4.74 18.26 2.99
C ALA A 84 5.79 17.28 3.54
N ALA A 85 7.05 17.39 3.12
CA ALA A 85 8.14 16.60 3.67
C ALA A 85 8.39 16.93 5.15
N GLY A 86 8.36 18.22 5.51
CA GLY A 86 8.48 18.66 6.90
C GLY A 86 7.32 18.16 7.78
N GLU A 87 6.09 18.19 7.29
CA GLU A 87 4.92 17.64 7.99
C GLU A 87 5.01 16.12 8.15
N LEU A 88 5.49 15.41 7.13
CA LEU A 88 5.68 13.96 7.19
C LEU A 88 6.72 13.57 8.26
N GLU A 89 7.77 14.37 8.46
CA GLU A 89 8.73 14.14 9.54
C GLU A 89 8.11 14.31 10.93
N VAL A 90 7.21 15.28 11.12
CA VAL A 90 6.46 15.44 12.37
C VAL A 90 5.60 14.19 12.65
N VAL A 91 4.88 13.71 11.64
CA VAL A 91 4.08 12.48 11.76
C VAL A 91 4.97 11.28 12.10
N SER A 92 6.12 11.17 11.44
CA SER A 92 7.11 10.10 11.69
C SER A 92 7.65 10.14 13.12
N GLY A 93 7.94 11.33 13.64
CA GLY A 93 8.31 11.55 15.05
C GLY A 93 7.23 11.08 16.02
N LEU A 94 5.97 11.45 15.77
CA LEU A 94 4.84 11.04 16.60
C LEU A 94 4.59 9.53 16.58
N ILE A 95 4.79 8.87 15.44
CA ILE A 95 4.66 7.41 15.32
C ILE A 95 5.73 6.70 16.17
N ARG A 96 6.98 7.16 16.10
CA ARG A 96 8.08 6.65 16.91
C ARG A 96 7.79 6.79 18.40
N GLU A 97 7.40 7.99 18.84
CA GLU A 97 7.10 8.24 20.26
C GLU A 97 5.97 7.35 20.80
N ARG A 98 4.92 7.12 20.00
CA ARG A 98 3.73 6.39 20.43
C ARG A 98 3.86 4.88 20.29
N SER A 99 4.88 4.38 19.59
CA SER A 99 5.00 2.96 19.32
C SER A 99 6.46 2.51 19.28
N ALA A 100 6.89 1.86 20.36
CA ALA A 100 8.21 1.20 20.47
C ALA A 100 8.48 0.13 19.39
N ALA A 101 7.42 -0.28 18.67
CA ALA A 101 7.50 -1.21 17.55
C ALA A 101 7.72 -0.51 16.20
N HIS A 102 7.87 0.82 16.20
CA HIS A 102 8.12 1.65 15.02
C HIS A 102 9.27 2.65 15.29
N ASP A 103 10.15 2.39 16.26
CA ASP A 103 11.24 3.30 16.63
C ASP A 103 12.18 3.63 15.45
N ASP A 104 12.27 2.72 14.47
CA ASP A 104 13.06 2.81 13.25
C ASP A 104 12.27 3.29 12.02
N ALA A 105 10.97 3.60 12.17
CA ALA A 105 10.15 4.04 11.06
C ALA A 105 10.68 5.34 10.46
N GLY A 106 11.01 5.30 9.18
CA GLY A 106 11.38 6.45 8.36
C GLY A 106 10.48 6.53 7.13
N TYR A 107 9.72 7.61 7.02
CA TYR A 107 8.91 7.88 5.83
C TYR A 107 9.60 8.97 5.01
N ARG A 108 9.69 8.77 3.69
CA ARG A 108 10.26 9.75 2.77
C ARG A 108 9.29 10.05 1.64
N LEU A 109 9.23 11.31 1.25
CA LEU A 109 8.57 11.70 0.01
C LEU A 109 9.39 11.19 -1.17
N VAL A 110 8.74 10.48 -2.09
CA VAL A 110 9.33 10.09 -3.39
C VAL A 110 8.58 10.86 -4.46
N LEU A 111 9.27 11.80 -5.12
CA LEU A 111 8.74 12.62 -6.21
C LEU A 111 9.09 12.02 -7.57
#